data_AF-A0A7X7EB23-F1
#
_entry.id   AF-A0A7X7EB23-F1
#
_cell.length_a   1.000
_cell.length_b   1.000
_cell.length_c   1.000
_cell.angle_alpha   90.00
_cell.angle_beta   90.00
_cell.angle_gamma   90.00
#
_symmetry.space_group_name_H-M   'P 1'
#
loop_
_entity.id
_entity.type
_entity.pdbx_description
1 polymer ?
#
loop_
_entity_poly.entity_id
_entity_poly.type
_entity_poly.pdbx_seq_one_letter_code
_entity_poly.pdbx_strand_id
1 'polypeptide(L)'
;KRYQALPSLVVEGHEAQLENVLKAVLDGVQPLVTGSEGRKAVELICAMYKSSTEGVRVQLPLAKDDPFYTTEGMLARMVRYHKKGKSVENLQDTEISLGTMGK
;
A
#
# COMPACT_ATOMS: atom_id res chain seq x y z
N LYS A 1 -23.84 10.66 -16.76
CA LYS A 1 -24.95 9.83 -17.32
C LYS A 1 -24.53 8.36 -17.54
N ARG A 2 -23.43 8.04 -18.24
CA ARG A 2 -23.00 6.63 -18.48
C ARG A 2 -22.65 5.84 -17.21
N TYR A 3 -21.95 6.45 -16.26
CA TYR A 3 -21.58 5.79 -15.00
C TYR A 3 -22.79 5.39 -14.14
N GLN A 4 -23.78 6.29 -14.04
CA GLN A 4 -25.02 6.07 -13.28
C GLN A 4 -25.95 5.03 -13.90
N ALA A 5 -25.71 4.62 -15.14
CA ALA A 5 -26.49 3.58 -15.83
C ALA A 5 -25.89 2.18 -15.65
N LEU A 6 -24.73 2.06 -14.97
CA LEU A 6 -24.14 0.76 -14.67
C LEU A 6 -24.94 0.09 -13.54
N PRO A 7 -25.13 -1.24 -13.60
CA PRO A 7 -25.71 -1.97 -12.49
C PRO A 7 -24.83 -1.84 -11.25
N SER A 8 -25.46 -1.85 -10.07
CA SER A 8 -24.73 -1.94 -8.80
C SER A 8 -23.92 -3.23 -8.76
N LEU A 9 -22.75 -3.15 -8.13
CA LEU A 9 -21.92 -4.33 -7.91
C LEU A 9 -22.59 -5.25 -6.89
N VAL A 10 -22.49 -6.56 -7.13
CA VAL A 10 -23.03 -7.57 -6.21
C VAL A 10 -22.21 -7.62 -4.92
N VAL A 11 -20.89 -7.41 -5.06
CA VAL A 11 -19.89 -7.41 -3.99
C VAL A 11 -18.84 -6.34 -4.30
N GLU A 12 -18.35 -5.64 -3.27
CA GLU A 12 -17.38 -4.55 -3.40
C GLU A 12 -16.19 -4.71 -2.44
N GLY A 13 -15.11 -3.95 -2.67
CA GLY A 13 -13.97 -3.87 -1.77
C GLY A 13 -13.22 -5.18 -1.59
N HIS A 14 -12.86 -5.50 -0.35
CA HIS A 14 -12.02 -6.66 -0.03
C HIS A 14 -12.69 -8.00 -0.33
N GLU A 15 -14.01 -8.09 -0.17
CA GLU A 15 -14.75 -9.33 -0.44
C GLU A 15 -14.64 -9.71 -1.92
N ALA A 16 -14.85 -8.75 -2.82
CA ALA A 16 -14.68 -8.96 -4.27
C ALA A 16 -13.23 -9.29 -4.65
N GLN A 17 -12.25 -8.69 -3.98
CA GLN A 17 -10.83 -8.96 -4.20
C GLN A 17 -10.44 -10.39 -3.79
N LEU A 18 -10.89 -10.84 -2.61
CA LEU A 18 -10.63 -12.19 -2.11
C LEU A 18 -11.31 -13.23 -2.99
N GLU A 19 -12.58 -13.01 -3.35
CA GLU A 19 -13.32 -13.88 -4.26
C GLU A 19 -12.59 -14.06 -5.60
N ASN A 20 -12.07 -12.98 -6.18
CA ASN A 20 -11.34 -13.06 -7.44
C ASN A 20 -10.08 -13.93 -7.34
N VAL A 21 -9.29 -13.77 -6.28
CA VAL A 21 -8.08 -14.56 -6.07
C VAL A 21 -8.44 -16.04 -5.87
N LEU A 22 -9.44 -16.35 -5.04
CA LEU A 22 -9.87 -17.72 -4.79
C LEU A 22 -10.38 -18.41 -6.06
N LYS A 23 -11.20 -17.73 -6.85
CA LYS A 23 -11.68 -18.24 -8.15
C LYS A 23 -10.52 -18.47 -9.11
N ALA A 24 -9.58 -17.53 -9.22
CA ALA A 24 -8.41 -17.68 -10.08
C ALA A 24 -7.60 -18.94 -9.75
N VAL A 25 -7.43 -19.24 -8.45
CA VAL A 25 -6.76 -20.47 -8.00
C VAL A 25 -7.55 -21.73 -8.35
N LEU A 26 -8.86 -21.74 -8.07
CA LEU A 26 -9.72 -22.90 -8.32
C LEU A 26 -9.85 -23.22 -9.81
N ASP A 27 -9.98 -22.19 -10.64
CA ASP A 27 -10.22 -22.30 -12.08
C ASP A 27 -8.90 -22.41 -12.87
N GLY A 28 -7.75 -22.24 -12.21
CA GLY A 28 -6.43 -22.28 -12.87
C GLY A 28 -6.19 -21.12 -13.82
N VAL A 29 -6.79 -19.96 -13.58
CA VAL A 29 -6.68 -18.75 -14.40
C VAL A 29 -5.92 -17.64 -13.67
N GLN A 30 -5.58 -16.56 -14.38
CA GLN A 30 -4.96 -15.40 -13.76
C GLN A 30 -6.02 -14.56 -13.01
N PRO A 31 -5.70 -14.02 -11.82
CA PRO A 31 -6.56 -13.04 -11.17
C PRO A 31 -6.57 -11.72 -11.97
N LEU A 32 -7.53 -10.85 -11.67
CA LEU A 32 -7.65 -9.54 -12.32
C LEU A 32 -6.41 -8.66 -12.09
N VAL A 33 -5.75 -8.82 -10.95
CA VAL A 33 -4.48 -8.15 -10.62
C VAL A 33 -3.45 -9.21 -10.29
N THR A 34 -2.45 -9.36 -11.15
CA THR A 34 -1.38 -10.35 -10.98
C THR A 34 -0.27 -9.82 -10.07
N GLY A 35 0.63 -10.71 -9.66
CA GLY A 35 1.82 -10.30 -8.89
C GLY A 35 2.72 -9.30 -9.62
N SER A 36 2.79 -9.35 -10.96
CA SER A 36 3.56 -8.38 -11.75
C SER A 36 2.93 -6.99 -11.73
N GLU A 37 1.60 -6.89 -11.74
CA GLU A 37 0.89 -5.61 -11.58
C GLU A 37 1.03 -5.09 -10.16
N GLY A 38 0.91 -5.97 -9.15
CA GLY A 38 1.16 -5.62 -7.75
C GLY A 38 2.58 -5.08 -7.53
N ARG A 39 3.58 -5.68 -8.19
CA ARG A 39 4.98 -5.21 -8.12
C ARG A 39 5.13 -3.77 -8.61
N LYS A 40 4.36 -3.32 -9.61
CA LYS A 40 4.43 -1.92 -10.10
C LYS A 40 3.97 -0.91 -9.04
N ALA A 41 3.01 -1.27 -8.19
CA ALA A 41 2.59 -0.42 -7.09
C ALA A 41 3.70 -0.27 -6.03
N VAL A 42 4.33 -1.39 -5.66
CA VAL A 42 5.48 -1.39 -4.73
C VAL A 42 6.66 -0.61 -5.31
N GLU A 43 6.94 -0.79 -6.60
CA GLU A 43 7.98 -0.07 -7.34
C GLU A 43 7.81 1.45 -7.24
N LEU A 44 6.58 1.93 -7.45
CA LEU A 44 6.25 3.35 -7.33
C LEU A 44 6.46 3.87 -5.91
N ILE A 45 6.01 3.12 -4.90
CA ILE A 45 6.18 3.49 -3.48
C ILE A 45 7.67 3.58 -3.12
N CYS A 46 8.48 2.59 -3.50
CA CYS A 46 9.93 2.60 -3.29
C CYS A 46 10.58 3.82 -3.96
N ALA A 47 10.20 4.13 -5.21
CA ALA A 47 10.72 5.29 -5.91
C ALA A 47 10.31 6.63 -5.28
N MET A 48 9.09 6.72 -4.72
CA MET A 48 8.67 7.89 -3.94
C MET A 48 9.53 8.07 -2.69
N TYR A 49 9.77 7.00 -1.93
CA TYR A 49 10.66 7.06 -0.76
C TYR A 49 12.10 7.44 -1.14
N LYS A 50 12.61 6.90 -2.25
CA LYS A 50 13.93 7.26 -2.77
C LYS A 50 13.99 8.74 -3.14
N SER A 51 13.03 9.22 -3.92
CA SER A 51 12.96 10.61 -4.36
C SER A 51 12.86 11.57 -3.18
N SER A 52 12.02 11.26 -2.18
CA SER A 52 11.88 12.10 -0.98
C SER A 52 13.12 12.11 -0.10
N THR A 53 13.84 10.99 -0.04
CA THR A 53 15.03 10.85 0.80
C THR A 53 16.25 11.49 0.17
N GLU A 54 16.46 11.29 -1.14
CA GLU A 54 17.63 11.76 -1.86
C GLU A 54 17.43 13.15 -2.48
N GLY A 55 16.19 13.65 -2.53
CA GLY A 55 15.87 14.98 -3.07
C GLY A 55 16.04 15.10 -4.58
N VAL A 56 16.05 13.97 -5.31
CA VAL A 56 16.29 13.93 -6.76
C VAL A 56 15.11 13.32 -7.51
N ARG A 57 15.04 13.62 -8.82
CA ARG A 57 14.15 12.91 -9.73
C ARG A 57 14.62 11.46 -9.86
N VAL A 58 13.70 10.52 -9.65
CA VAL A 58 13.95 9.09 -9.79
C VAL A 58 13.35 8.58 -11.09
N GLN A 59 14.11 7.78 -11.83
CA GLN A 59 13.62 7.10 -13.04
C GLN A 59 13.17 5.68 -12.69
N LEU A 60 12.09 5.25 -13.32
CA LEU A 60 11.52 3.91 -13.15
C LEU A 60 11.83 3.02 -14.37
N PRO A 61 12.02 1.70 -14.17
CA PRO A 61 12.13 1.03 -12.86
C PRO A 61 13.45 1.35 -12.15
N LEU A 62 13.48 1.16 -10.83
CA LEU A 62 14.70 1.20 -10.03
C LEU A 62 15.67 0.09 -10.45
N ALA A 63 16.94 0.25 -10.09
CA ALA A 63 17.94 -0.80 -10.27
C ALA A 63 17.55 -2.04 -9.43
N LYS A 64 17.82 -3.25 -9.91
CA LYS A 64 17.39 -4.49 -9.24
C LYS A 64 17.93 -4.63 -7.81
N ASP A 65 19.09 -4.04 -7.56
CA ASP A 65 19.82 -4.00 -6.29
C ASP A 65 19.61 -2.67 -5.54
N ASP A 66 18.60 -1.89 -5.92
CA ASP A 66 18.35 -0.60 -5.29
C ASP A 66 18.10 -0.78 -3.77
N PRO A 67 18.80 -0.01 -2.92
CA PRO A 67 18.70 -0.15 -1.47
C PRO A 67 17.30 0.10 -0.92
N PHE A 68 16.45 0.83 -1.66
CA PHE A 68 15.05 1.10 -1.27
C PHE A 68 14.12 -0.10 -1.44
N TYR A 69 14.61 -1.24 -1.93
CA TYR A 69 13.89 -2.52 -1.87
C TYR A 69 14.03 -3.26 -0.55
N THR A 70 14.92 -2.81 0.35
CA THR A 70 15.11 -3.44 1.66
C THR A 70 14.87 -2.46 2.78
N THR A 71 14.31 -2.94 3.89
CA THR A 71 14.13 -2.13 5.10
C THR A 71 15.46 -1.59 5.60
N GLU A 72 16.50 -2.42 5.63
CA GLU A 72 17.84 -2.03 6.06
C GLU A 72 18.44 -0.94 5.18
N GLY A 73 18.45 -1.15 3.85
CA GLY A 73 19.00 -0.20 2.89
C GLY A 73 18.26 1.14 2.87
N MET A 74 16.95 1.11 3.03
CA MET A 74 16.12 2.31 3.16
C MET A 74 16.42 3.07 4.46
N LEU A 75 16.44 2.38 5.61
CA LEU A 75 16.67 3.00 6.92
C LEU A 75 18.08 3.59 7.08
N ALA A 76 19.07 3.05 6.36
CA ALA A 76 20.43 3.59 6.33
C ALA A 76 20.52 4.97 5.64
N ARG A 77 19.54 5.31 4.78
CA ARG A 77 19.53 6.53 3.96
C ARG A 77 18.51 7.56 4.43
N MET A 78 17.41 7.11 5.03
CA MET A 78 16.32 7.99 5.46
C MET A 78 16.78 9.07 6.44
N VAL A 79 16.33 10.30 6.18
CA VAL A 79 16.56 11.44 7.07
C VAL A 79 15.82 11.22 8.38
N ARG A 80 16.56 11.26 9.50
CA ARG A 80 15.99 11.15 10.85
C ARG A 80 15.73 12.54 11.42
N TYR A 81 14.48 12.99 11.34
CA TYR A 81 14.08 14.30 11.86
C TYR A 81 13.95 14.33 13.39
N HIS A 82 13.32 13.32 13.98
CA HIS A 82 13.07 13.26 15.42
C HIS A 82 13.37 11.87 15.98
N LYS A 83 14.00 11.85 17.15
CA LYS A 83 14.15 10.62 17.94
C LYS A 83 12.95 10.48 18.87
N LYS A 84 12.27 9.33 18.82
CA LYS A 84 11.23 9.00 19.80
C LYS A 84 11.86 8.98 21.21
N GLY A 85 11.46 9.92 22.07
CA GLY A 85 12.03 10.10 23.40
C GLY A 85 11.29 9.34 24.52
N LYS A 86 10.00 9.08 24.35
CA LYS A 86 9.17 8.32 25.29
C LYS A 86 8.29 7.35 24.51
N SER A 87 8.08 6.16 25.04
CA SER A 87 7.05 5.22 24.58
C SER A 87 6.08 5.01 25.72
N VAL A 88 4.79 4.99 25.41
CA VAL A 88 3.75 4.62 26.38
C VAL A 88 3.40 3.17 26.07
N GLU A 89 3.54 2.29 27.05
CA GLU A 89 3.22 0.85 26.88
C GLU A 89 1.71 0.61 26.89
N ASN A 90 0.97 1.36 27.70
CA ASN A 90 -0.48 1.26 27.83
C ASN A 90 -1.11 2.63 27.57
N LEU A 91 -1.81 2.75 26.45
CA LEU A 91 -2.82 3.78 26.30
C LEU A 91 -3.93 3.41 27.29
N GLN A 92 -4.40 4.36 28.10
CA GLN A 92 -5.60 4.13 28.92
C GLN A 92 -6.73 3.70 27.97
N ASP A 93 -7.58 2.77 28.40
CA ASP A 93 -8.79 2.37 27.66
C ASP A 93 -9.75 3.56 27.57
N THR A 94 -9.46 4.48 26.67
CA THR A 94 -10.38 5.50 26.20
C THR A 94 -11.15 4.92 25.03
N GLU A 95 -12.44 5.25 24.98
CA GLU A 95 -13.31 4.87 23.89
C GLU A 95 -12.68 5.35 22.56
N ILE A 96 -12.40 4.40 21.66
CA ILE A 96 -11.80 4.70 20.35
C ILE A 96 -12.81 5.54 19.57
N SER A 97 -12.57 6.84 19.49
CA SER A 97 -13.39 7.73 18.66
C SER A 97 -13.06 7.49 17.19
N LEU A 98 -14.01 6.88 16.45
CA LEU A 98 -13.87 6.59 15.02
C LEU A 98 -14.15 7.81 14.12
N GLY A 99 -14.35 9.01 14.68
CA GLY A 99 -14.58 10.24 13.91
C GLY A 99 -15.88 10.27 13.11
N THR A 100 -16.72 9.24 13.18
CA THR A 100 -18.09 9.26 12.65
C THR A 100 -18.98 10.07 13.58
N MET A 101 -19.17 11.34 13.26
CA MET A 101 -20.36 12.07 13.70
C MET A 101 -21.58 11.27 13.21
N GLY A 102 -22.50 10.97 14.13
CA GLY A 102 -23.70 10.21 13.86
C GLY A 102 -24.46 10.73 12.63
N LYS A 103 -25.17 9.82 11.97
CA LYS A 103 -26.12 10.16 10.91
C LYS A 103 -27.13 11.21 11.36
#